data_AF-C8PL94-F1
#
_entry.id   AF-C8PL94-F1
#
_cell.length_a   1.000
_cell.length_b   1.000
_cell.length_c   1.000
_cell.angle_alpha   90.00
_cell.angle_beta   90.00
_cell.angle_gamma   90.00
#
_symmetry.space_group_name_H-M   'P 1'
#
loop_
_entity.id
_entity.type
_entity.pdbx_description
1 polymer ?
#
loop_
_entity_poly.entity_id
_entity_poly.type
_entity_poly.pdbx_seq_one_letter_code
_entity_poly.pdbx_strand_id
1 'polypeptide(L)'
;MYKQIKELLEKSGIELSEGLKESEIDKIEQIYEFKFPKSLRDFLSYTLPISVEFYNWRDFSDENIKEIKQAMNYVFEYLKNDPIDEIFPNENYWNTQKWGPMPED
;
A
#
# COMPACT_ATOMS: atom_id res chain seq x y z
N MET A 1 18.76 -0.82 3.84
CA MET A 1 17.53 -0.35 3.19
C MET A 1 16.51 0.19 4.20
N TYR A 2 15.89 -0.65 5.05
CA TYR A 2 14.82 -0.18 5.96
C TYR A 2 15.23 0.90 6.96
N LYS A 3 16.49 0.91 7.41
CA LYS A 3 17.05 1.99 8.25
C LYS A 3 16.92 3.38 7.60
N GLN A 4 17.28 3.52 6.33
CA GLN A 4 17.22 4.81 5.62
C GLN A 4 15.77 5.28 5.43
N ILE A 5 14.85 4.34 5.18
CA ILE A 5 13.41 4.62 5.09
C ILE A 5 12.89 5.10 6.46
N LYS A 6 13.26 4.41 7.55
CA LYS A 6 12.91 4.80 8.91
C LYS A 6 13.37 6.22 9.22
N GLU A 7 14.64 6.53 8.97
CA GLU A 7 15.22 7.86 9.18
C GLU A 7 14.52 8.95 8.35
N LEU A 8 14.09 8.63 7.12
CA LEU A 8 13.33 9.56 6.29
C LEU A 8 11.96 9.86 6.90
N LEU A 9 11.23 8.82 7.33
CA LEU A 9 9.92 8.98 7.96
C LEU A 9 10.01 9.79 9.25
N GLU A 10 11.00 9.52 10.10
CA GLU A 10 11.24 10.30 11.33
C GLU A 10 11.53 11.77 11.04
N LYS A 11 12.36 12.06 10.02
CA LYS A 11 12.65 13.44 9.58
C LYS A 11 11.42 14.15 9.01
N SER A 12 10.49 13.40 8.43
CA SER A 12 9.20 13.91 7.94
C SER A 12 8.15 14.10 9.05
N GLY A 13 8.49 13.82 10.32
CA GLY A 13 7.58 13.97 11.44
C GLY A 13 6.59 12.81 11.60
N ILE A 14 6.83 11.67 10.94
CA ILE A 14 6.01 10.48 11.08
C ILE A 14 6.37 9.75 12.37
N GLU A 15 5.36 9.46 13.18
CA GLU A 15 5.45 8.68 14.41
C GLU A 15 5.61 7.21 14.07
N LEU A 16 6.59 6.58 14.73
CA LEU A 16 6.93 5.18 14.53
C LEU A 16 6.84 4.42 15.85
N SER A 17 6.26 3.23 15.79
CA SER A 17 6.25 2.22 16.85
C SER A 17 7.21 1.09 16.52
N GLU A 18 7.45 0.22 17.51
CA GLU A 18 8.05 -1.10 17.28
C GLU A 18 7.32 -1.83 16.15
N GLY A 19 8.10 -2.54 15.32
CA GLY A 19 7.55 -3.32 14.21
C GLY A 19 6.58 -4.41 14.66
N LEU A 20 5.83 -4.94 13.69
CA LEU A 20 4.86 -6.00 13.91
C LEU A 20 5.55 -7.33 14.24
N LYS A 21 5.04 -8.01 15.26
CA LYS A 21 5.42 -9.39 15.57
C LYS A 21 4.73 -10.35 14.60
N GLU A 22 5.30 -11.54 14.43
CA GLU A 22 4.70 -12.59 13.58
C GLU A 22 3.24 -12.90 13.95
N SER A 23 2.92 -13.00 15.24
CA SER A 23 1.54 -13.21 15.70
C SER A 23 0.59 -12.07 15.34
N GLU A 24 1.10 -10.84 15.25
CA GLU A 24 0.31 -9.69 14.82
C GLU A 24 0.07 -9.73 13.32
N ILE A 25 1.11 -10.07 12.54
CA ILE A 25 1.01 -10.25 11.08
C ILE A 25 -0.01 -11.33 10.75
N ASP A 26 0.08 -12.51 11.38
CA ASP A 26 -0.86 -13.61 11.16
C ASP A 26 -2.31 -13.17 11.42
N LYS A 27 -2.53 -12.42 12.50
CA LYS A 27 -3.85 -11.89 12.85
C LYS A 27 -4.36 -10.88 11.81
N ILE A 28 -3.50 -9.96 11.37
CA ILE A 28 -3.85 -8.96 10.34
C ILE A 28 -4.21 -9.67 9.04
N GLU A 29 -3.35 -10.56 8.55
CA GLU A 29 -3.57 -11.31 7.31
C GLU A 29 -4.85 -12.15 7.36
N GLN A 30 -5.23 -12.69 8.53
CA GLN A 30 -6.50 -13.37 8.73
C GLN A 30 -7.71 -12.43 8.67
N ILE A 31 -7.65 -11.26 9.32
CA ILE A 31 -8.77 -10.30 9.37
C ILE A 31 -9.09 -9.70 8.00
N TYR A 32 -8.04 -9.36 7.24
CA TYR A 32 -8.15 -8.70 5.95
C TYR A 32 -8.06 -9.67 4.76
N GLU A 33 -7.87 -10.96 5.02
CA GLU A 33 -7.89 -12.04 4.01
C GLU A 33 -6.87 -11.84 2.87
N PHE A 34 -5.70 -11.27 3.19
CA PHE A 34 -4.60 -11.11 2.23
C PHE A 34 -3.27 -11.50 2.87
N LYS A 35 -2.24 -11.65 2.03
CA LYS A 35 -0.85 -11.83 2.47
C LYS A 35 -0.06 -10.58 2.14
N PHE A 36 0.70 -10.07 3.12
CA PHE A 36 1.57 -8.94 2.87
C PHE A 36 2.63 -9.32 1.82
N PRO A 37 2.87 -8.46 0.81
CA PRO A 37 4.04 -8.59 -0.02
C PRO A 37 5.30 -8.62 0.85
N LYS A 38 6.27 -9.47 0.50
CA LYS A 38 7.45 -9.72 1.35
C LYS A 38 8.16 -8.44 1.79
N SER A 39 8.35 -7.49 0.88
CA SER A 39 9.01 -6.21 1.17
C SER A 39 8.24 -5.37 2.20
N LEU A 40 6.91 -5.32 2.07
CA LEU A 40 6.05 -4.60 3.01
C LEU A 40 6.03 -5.29 4.37
N ARG A 41 5.92 -6.63 4.39
CA ARG A 41 6.01 -7.43 5.62
C ARG A 41 7.33 -7.16 6.34
N ASP A 42 8.46 -7.35 5.66
CA ASP A 42 9.79 -7.14 6.23
C ASP A 42 9.93 -5.71 6.80
N PHE A 43 9.39 -4.71 6.10
CA PHE A 43 9.42 -3.32 6.54
C PHE A 43 8.56 -3.09 7.79
N LEU A 44 7.31 -3.55 7.80
CA LEU A 44 6.40 -3.40 8.93
C LEU A 44 6.86 -4.20 10.16
N SER A 45 7.55 -5.33 9.96
CA SER A 45 8.24 -6.07 11.03
C SER A 45 9.45 -5.33 11.58
N TYR A 46 10.11 -4.50 10.77
CA TYR A 46 11.24 -3.69 11.21
C TYR A 46 10.80 -2.44 11.97
N THR A 47 9.79 -1.74 11.48
CA THR A 47 9.24 -0.51 12.10
C THR A 47 7.79 -0.32 11.66
N LEU A 48 6.92 0.15 12.56
CA LEU A 48 5.51 0.38 12.23
C LEU A 48 5.20 1.89 12.24
N PRO A 49 4.91 2.52 11.10
CA PRO A 49 4.36 3.87 11.08
C PRO A 49 2.95 3.88 11.68
N ILE A 50 2.67 4.84 12.55
CA ILE A 50 1.38 4.95 13.28
C ILE A 50 0.72 6.35 13.18
N SER A 51 1.29 7.27 12.41
CA SER A 51 0.65 8.55 12.10
C SER A 51 -0.60 8.37 11.24
N VAL A 52 -1.46 9.41 11.20
CA VAL A 52 -2.76 9.42 10.51
C VAL A 52 -2.67 9.13 9.00
N GLU A 53 -1.51 9.37 8.38
CA GLU A 53 -1.25 9.08 6.98
C GLU A 53 -1.04 7.58 6.69
N PHE A 54 -0.94 6.75 7.73
CA PHE A 54 -0.72 5.31 7.63
C PHE A 54 -1.86 4.52 8.28
N TYR A 55 -2.15 3.35 7.71
CA TYR A 55 -3.12 2.44 8.31
C TYR A 55 -2.62 1.92 9.65
N ASN A 56 -3.44 2.05 10.68
CA ASN A 56 -3.14 1.51 11.99
C ASN A 56 -3.44 0.00 12.02
N TRP A 57 -2.45 -0.80 11.63
CA TRP A 57 -2.57 -2.25 11.57
C TRP A 57 -2.80 -2.93 12.94
N ARG A 58 -2.59 -2.21 14.05
CA ARG A 58 -2.84 -2.70 15.42
C ARG A 58 -4.23 -2.35 15.95
N ASP A 59 -4.95 -1.46 15.27
CA ASP A 59 -6.32 -1.14 15.62
C ASP A 59 -7.27 -2.17 15.02
N PHE A 60 -7.87 -2.99 15.87
CA PHE A 60 -8.83 -4.02 15.49
C PHE A 60 -10.28 -3.61 15.79
N SER A 61 -10.54 -2.31 15.96
CA SER A 61 -11.91 -1.79 16.01
C SER A 61 -12.62 -2.04 14.69
N ASP A 62 -13.93 -2.27 14.77
CA ASP A 62 -14.76 -2.51 13.58
C ASP A 62 -14.68 -1.34 12.58
N GLU A 63 -14.52 -0.10 13.07
CA GLU A 63 -14.39 1.09 12.22
C GLU A 63 -13.09 1.05 11.41
N ASN A 64 -11.93 0.87 12.05
CA ASN A 64 -10.64 0.82 11.34
C ASN A 64 -10.59 -0.36 10.35
N ILE A 65 -11.10 -1.53 10.74
CA ILE A 65 -11.18 -2.70 9.85
C ILE A 65 -12.03 -2.38 8.62
N LYS A 66 -13.18 -1.73 8.81
CA LYS A 66 -14.07 -1.35 7.72
C LYS A 66 -13.43 -0.34 6.78
N GLU A 67 -12.77 0.70 7.32
CA GLU A 67 -12.07 1.71 6.52
C GLU A 67 -10.98 1.09 5.65
N ILE A 68 -10.12 0.24 6.21
CA ILE A 68 -9.05 -0.42 5.46
C ILE A 68 -9.63 -1.36 4.39
N LYS A 69 -10.66 -2.15 4.71
CA LYS A 69 -11.34 -3.02 3.72
C LYS A 69 -11.98 -2.21 2.60
N GLN A 70 -12.56 -1.05 2.90
CA GLN A 70 -13.11 -0.15 1.88
C GLN A 70 -12.01 0.40 0.97
N ALA A 71 -10.87 0.82 1.52
CA ALA A 71 -9.74 1.29 0.73
C ALA A 71 -9.17 0.19 -0.19
N MET A 72 -9.07 -1.06 0.29
CA MET A 72 -8.67 -2.21 -0.52
C MET A 72 -9.66 -2.46 -1.67
N ASN A 73 -10.96 -2.44 -1.36
CA ASN A 73 -12.02 -2.64 -2.35
C ASN A 73 -12.09 -1.51 -3.38
N TYR A 74 -11.76 -0.28 -2.99
CA TYR A 74 -11.77 0.87 -3.90
C TYR A 74 -10.88 0.62 -5.13
N VAL A 75 -9.69 0.04 -4.93
CA VAL A 75 -8.80 -0.30 -6.05
C VAL A 75 -9.47 -1.30 -6.99
N PHE A 76 -10.12 -2.34 -6.47
CA PHE A 76 -10.81 -3.33 -7.30
C PHE A 76 -12.03 -2.74 -8.01
N GLU A 77 -12.81 -1.89 -7.35
CA GLU A 77 -13.95 -1.21 -7.96
C GLU A 77 -13.50 -0.19 -9.02
N TYR A 78 -12.40 0.53 -8.79
CA TYR A 78 -11.77 1.37 -9.81
C TYR A 78 -11.37 0.53 -11.03
N LEU A 79 -10.60 -0.54 -10.81
CA LEU A 79 -10.15 -1.46 -11.87
C LEU A 79 -11.30 -2.11 -12.66
N LYS A 80 -12.46 -2.31 -12.03
CA LYS A 80 -13.63 -2.95 -12.63
C LYS A 80 -14.45 -1.98 -13.49
N ASN A 81 -14.45 -0.69 -13.14
CA ASN A 81 -15.31 0.31 -13.74
C ASN A 81 -14.58 1.20 -14.76
N ASP A 82 -13.25 1.25 -14.73
CA ASP A 82 -12.44 1.98 -15.71
C ASP A 82 -12.00 1.10 -16.89
N PRO A 83 -11.79 1.69 -18.09
CA PRO A 83 -11.30 0.96 -19.25
C PRO A 83 -9.93 0.33 -18.96
N ILE A 84 -9.80 -0.97 -19.24
CA ILE A 84 -8.55 -1.75 -19.08
C ILE A 84 -7.34 -1.05 -19.74
N ASP A 85 -7.59 -0.29 -20.81
CA ASP A 85 -6.58 0.42 -21.59
C ASP A 85 -5.88 1.56 -20.83
N GLU A 86 -6.49 2.10 -19.75
CA GLU A 86 -5.83 3.08 -18.86
C GLU A 86 -4.96 2.41 -17.79
N ILE A 87 -5.21 1.13 -17.49
CA ILE A 87 -4.58 0.37 -16.40
C ILE A 87 -3.44 -0.51 -16.92
N PHE A 88 -3.63 -1.13 -18.08
CA PHE A 88 -2.64 -1.91 -18.80
C PHE A 88 -2.40 -1.25 -20.16
N PRO A 89 -1.29 -0.50 -20.32
CA PRO A 89 -0.97 0.19 -21.55
C PRO A 89 -1.01 -0.78 -22.74
N ASN A 90 -1.95 -0.59 -23.65
CA ASN A 90 -1.94 -1.24 -24.95
C ASN A 90 -1.33 -0.26 -25.99
N GLU A 91 -1.24 -0.69 -27.25
CA GLU A 91 -0.65 0.13 -28.33
C GLU A 91 -1.34 1.50 -28.50
N ASN A 92 -2.57 1.67 -28.01
CA ASN A 92 -3.34 2.92 -28.04
C ASN A 92 -3.20 3.79 -26.77
N TYR A 93 -2.56 3.30 -25.70
CA TYR A 93 -2.35 4.07 -24.46
C TYR A 93 -1.39 5.24 -24.67
N TRP A 94 -0.36 5.06 -25.49
CA TRP A 94 0.64 6.09 -25.72
C TRP A 94 0.07 7.18 -26.63
N ASN A 95 -0.47 8.24 -26.02
CA ASN A 95 -1.00 9.38 -26.74
C ASN A 95 0.14 10.16 -27.42
N THR A 96 0.43 9.81 -28.67
CA THR A 96 1.53 10.39 -29.45
C THR A 96 1.40 11.90 -29.67
N GLN A 97 0.17 12.43 -29.65
CA GLN A 97 -0.07 13.87 -29.77
C GLN A 97 0.29 14.64 -28.49
N LYS A 98 0.12 14.02 -27.32
CA LYS A 98 0.36 14.67 -26.02
C LYS A 98 1.77 14.43 -25.49
N TRP A 99 2.31 13.24 -25.70
CA TRP A 99 3.53 12.77 -25.04
C TRP A 99 4.71 12.51 -25.99
N GLY A 100 4.52 12.69 -27.31
CA GLY A 100 5.56 12.42 -28.31
C GLY A 100 5.64 10.93 -28.69
N PRO A 101 6.70 10.47 -29.36
CA PRO A 101 6.87 9.03 -29.67
C PRO A 101 7.11 8.20 -28.40
N MET A 102 6.62 6.96 -28.38
CA MET A 102 6.89 6.03 -27.27
C MET A 102 8.39 5.70 -27.24
N PRO A 103 9.05 5.74 -26.06
CA PRO A 103 10.45 5.32 -25.96
C PRO A 103 10.62 3.88 -26.44
N GLU A 104 11.68 3.63 -27.20
CA GLU A 104 12.13 2.27 -27.50
C GLU A 104 12.90 1.73 -26.26
N ASP A 105 12.70 0.46 -25.93
CA ASP A 105 13.38 -0.24 -24.83
C ASP A 105 14.90 -0.35 -25.04
#